data_AF-A0A2K0W8A8-F1
#
_entry.id   AF-A0A2K0W8A8-F1
#
_cell.length_a   1.000
_cell.length_b   1.000
_cell.length_c   1.000
_cell.angle_alpha   90.00
_cell.angle_beta   90.00
_cell.angle_gamma   90.00
#
_symmetry.space_group_name_H-M   'P 1'
#
loop_
_entity.id
_entity.type
_entity.pdbx_description
1 polymer ?
#
loop_
_entity_poly.entity_id
_entity_poly.type
_entity_poly.pdbx_seq_one_letter_code
_entity_poly.pdbx_strand_id
1 'polypeptide(L)'
;MNASTEQQNEIAKLVEQHGAVPPPWFMFPDLHPYSIGWRMGAGESYIMMYWTWWEQEKEKFDEKQRIAYFRRWPPPPEWLIWMIEAIWDLDPKDFENDEDYSPYFRHTEALGFGSEDDYKIAMREEEE
;
A
#
# COMPACT_ATOMS: atom_id res chain seq x y z
N MET A 1 -1.23 0.52 19.03
CA MET A 1 -2.37 -0.25 19.57
C MET A 1 -2.07 -1.72 19.31
N ASN A 2 -2.35 -2.63 20.23
CA ASN A 2 -2.11 -4.06 19.99
C ASN A 2 -3.28 -4.64 19.21
N ALA A 3 -3.01 -5.41 18.14
CA ALA A 3 -4.03 -6.15 17.41
C ALA A 3 -4.85 -7.05 18.36
N SER A 4 -6.15 -7.16 18.10
CA SER A 4 -7.00 -8.14 18.79
C SER A 4 -6.53 -9.57 18.50
N THR A 5 -6.89 -10.52 19.36
CA THR A 5 -6.55 -11.94 19.15
C THR A 5 -7.05 -12.47 17.79
N GLU A 6 -8.20 -11.99 17.34
CA GLU A 6 -8.77 -12.36 16.04
C GLU A 6 -7.95 -11.79 14.88
N GLN A 7 -7.53 -10.53 14.97
CA GLN A 7 -6.63 -9.92 13.98
C GLN A 7 -5.27 -10.63 13.93
N GLN A 8 -4.71 -11.03 15.08
CA GLN A 8 -3.45 -11.78 15.13
C GLN A 8 -3.56 -13.15 14.44
N ASN A 9 -4.70 -13.84 14.61
CA ASN A 9 -4.94 -15.13 13.96
C ASN A 9 -5.06 -14.98 12.44
N GLU A 10 -5.80 -13.97 11.95
CA GLU A 10 -5.90 -13.74 10.50
C GLU A 10 -4.57 -13.27 9.89
N ILE A 11 -3.78 -12.45 10.59
CA ILE A 11 -2.41 -12.12 10.17
C ILE A 11 -1.57 -13.39 10.05
N ALA A 12 -1.57 -14.25 11.07
CA ALA A 12 -0.79 -15.49 11.07
C ALA A 12 -1.17 -16.41 9.90
N LYS A 13 -2.47 -16.54 9.62
CA LYS A 13 -3.00 -17.30 8.49
C LYS A 13 -2.59 -16.73 7.14
N LEU A 14 -2.66 -15.41 6.95
CA LEU A 14 -2.22 -14.77 5.71
C LEU A 14 -0.71 -14.91 5.52
N VAL A 15 0.08 -14.77 6.58
CA VAL A 15 1.52 -15.01 6.55
C VAL A 15 1.85 -16.47 6.24
N GLU A 16 1.10 -17.44 6.75
CA GLU A 16 1.27 -18.85 6.40
C GLU A 16 0.97 -19.11 4.92
N GLN A 17 -0.14 -18.57 4.41
CA GLN A 17 -0.60 -18.79 3.03
C GLN A 17 0.25 -18.05 1.99
N HIS A 18 0.64 -16.82 2.31
CA HIS A 18 1.23 -15.88 1.38
C HIS A 18 2.66 -15.50 1.78
N GLY A 19 3.24 -16.02 2.87
CA GLY A 19 4.58 -15.64 3.34
C GLY A 19 4.70 -14.23 3.94
N ALA A 20 3.70 -13.37 3.74
CA ALA A 20 3.52 -12.05 4.32
C ALA A 20 2.04 -11.65 4.15
N VAL A 21 1.56 -10.61 4.84
CA VAL A 21 0.21 -10.10 4.58
C VAL A 21 0.23 -9.41 3.21
N PRO A 22 -0.64 -9.80 2.26
CA PRO A 22 -0.68 -9.15 0.95
C PRO A 22 -1.06 -7.65 1.04
N PRO A 23 -0.77 -6.85 0.01
CA PRO A 23 -1.23 -5.45 -0.01
C PRO A 23 -2.72 -5.35 -0.36
N PRO A 24 -3.36 -4.20 -0.09
CA PRO A 24 -4.81 -4.00 -0.31
C PRO A 24 -5.31 -4.37 -1.70
N TRP A 25 -4.61 -3.95 -2.77
CA TRP A 25 -4.99 -4.25 -4.16
C TRP A 25 -4.92 -5.73 -4.53
N PHE A 26 -4.14 -6.54 -3.80
CA PHE A 26 -4.11 -7.98 -4.04
C PHE A 26 -5.38 -8.66 -3.50
N MET A 27 -5.87 -8.21 -2.34
CA MET A 27 -7.07 -8.80 -1.72
C MET A 27 -8.37 -8.19 -2.23
N PHE A 28 -8.33 -6.92 -2.64
CA PHE A 28 -9.47 -6.16 -3.14
C PHE A 28 -9.09 -5.48 -4.46
N PRO A 29 -8.93 -6.25 -5.56
CA PRO A 29 -8.46 -5.73 -6.84
C PRO A 29 -9.42 -4.71 -7.48
N ASP A 30 -10.70 -4.75 -7.12
CA ASP A 30 -11.73 -3.86 -7.66
C ASP A 30 -11.94 -2.60 -6.80
N LEU A 31 -11.22 -2.44 -5.67
CA LEU A 31 -11.34 -1.27 -4.80
C LEU A 31 -10.23 -0.27 -5.13
N HIS A 32 -10.63 0.90 -5.63
CA HIS A 32 -9.75 2.05 -5.77
C HIS A 32 -9.21 2.52 -4.39
N PRO A 33 -7.97 3.03 -4.27
CA PRO A 33 -7.38 3.48 -3.00
C PRO A 33 -8.22 4.52 -2.25
N TYR A 34 -9.01 5.34 -2.96
CA TYR A 34 -9.87 6.37 -2.34
C TYR A 34 -11.32 5.93 -2.16
N SER A 35 -11.63 4.66 -2.45
CA SER A 35 -12.97 4.10 -2.30
C SER A 35 -13.49 4.17 -0.86
N ILE A 36 -14.79 4.47 -0.70
CA ILE A 36 -15.49 4.40 0.59
C ILE A 36 -15.45 3.00 1.21
N GLY A 37 -15.19 1.95 0.41
CA GLY A 37 -15.04 0.57 0.87
C GLY A 37 -13.90 0.37 1.90
N TRP A 38 -12.93 1.28 1.96
CA TRP A 38 -11.88 1.27 2.98
C TRP A 38 -12.31 1.84 4.33
N ARG A 39 -13.46 2.53 4.39
CA ARG A 39 -14.03 3.13 5.60
C ARG A 39 -15.24 2.37 6.15
N MET A 40 -15.61 1.25 5.52
CA MET A 40 -16.69 0.39 5.99
C MET A 40 -16.54 -1.06 5.53
N GLY A 41 -16.89 -2.00 6.41
CA GLY A 41 -17.03 -3.42 6.06
C GLY A 41 -15.70 -4.16 5.93
N ALA A 42 -15.60 -5.02 4.91
CA ALA A 42 -14.46 -5.94 4.76
C ALA A 42 -13.15 -5.20 4.40
N GLY A 43 -13.22 -4.14 3.59
CA GLY A 43 -12.05 -3.34 3.22
C GLY A 43 -11.46 -2.63 4.44
N GLU A 44 -12.29 -1.98 5.26
CA GLU A 44 -11.88 -1.36 6.52
C GLU A 44 -11.21 -2.35 7.47
N SER A 45 -11.85 -3.52 7.68
CA SER A 45 -11.31 -4.56 8.55
C SER A 45 -9.94 -5.04 8.08
N TYR A 46 -9.78 -5.21 6.76
CA TYR A 46 -8.53 -5.64 6.16
C TYR A 46 -7.44 -4.57 6.27
N ILE A 47 -7.73 -3.32 5.93
CA ILE A 47 -6.70 -2.27 5.91
C ILE A 47 -6.21 -1.93 7.33
N MET A 48 -7.09 -1.97 8.34
CA MET A 48 -6.67 -1.83 9.74
C MET A 48 -5.74 -2.96 10.20
N MET A 49 -6.06 -4.20 9.82
CA MET A 49 -5.22 -5.37 10.11
C MET A 49 -3.89 -5.28 9.34
N TYR A 50 -3.93 -4.91 8.06
CA TYR A 50 -2.75 -4.69 7.23
C TYR A 50 -1.80 -3.68 7.89
N TRP A 51 -2.29 -2.51 8.28
CA TRP A 51 -1.47 -1.48 8.92
C TRP A 51 -0.88 -1.97 10.24
N THR A 52 -1.65 -2.73 11.02
CA THR A 52 -1.13 -3.31 12.26
C THR A 52 0.04 -4.27 12.01
N TRP A 53 0.00 -5.04 10.92
CA TRP A 53 1.11 -5.89 10.51
C TRP A 53 2.27 -5.08 9.92
N TRP A 54 1.99 -4.13 9.02
CA TRP A 54 3.01 -3.31 8.35
C TRP A 54 3.82 -2.50 9.34
N GLU A 55 3.20 -1.86 10.33
CA GLU A 55 3.90 -1.11 11.37
C GLU A 55 4.87 -1.98 12.19
N GLN A 56 4.59 -3.28 12.34
CA GLN A 56 5.49 -4.20 13.04
C GLN A 56 6.64 -4.68 12.16
N GLU A 57 6.39 -4.88 10.86
CA GLU A 57 7.39 -5.38 9.93
C GLU A 57 8.29 -4.28 9.36
N LYS A 58 7.76 -3.05 9.15
CA LYS A 58 8.54 -1.92 8.62
C LYS A 58 9.72 -1.54 9.51
N GLU A 59 9.58 -1.71 10.82
CA GLU A 59 10.65 -1.51 11.82
C GLU A 59 11.79 -2.53 11.66
N LYS A 60 11.49 -3.71 11.08
CA LYS A 60 12.45 -4.80 10.85
C LYS A 60 13.03 -4.78 9.44
N PHE A 61 12.30 -4.21 8.49
CA PHE A 61 12.67 -4.17 7.08
C PHE A 61 13.51 -2.95 6.74
N ASP A 62 14.64 -3.18 6.07
CA ASP A 62 15.32 -2.13 5.33
C ASP A 62 14.56 -1.75 4.04
N GLU A 63 14.96 -0.66 3.39
CA GLU A 63 14.35 -0.19 2.15
C GLU A 63 14.32 -1.27 1.05
N LYS A 64 15.37 -2.09 0.94
CA LYS A 64 15.44 -3.15 -0.09
C LYS A 64 14.41 -4.24 0.19
N GLN A 65 14.17 -4.59 1.45
CA GLN A 65 13.15 -5.55 1.85
C GLN A 65 11.74 -5.00 1.61
N ARG A 66 11.50 -3.70 1.87
CA ARG A 66 10.22 -3.04 1.53
C ARG A 66 9.97 -3.03 0.02
N ILE A 67 10.99 -2.69 -0.77
CA ILE A 67 10.92 -2.77 -2.24
C ILE A 67 10.67 -4.21 -2.70
N ALA A 68 11.34 -5.20 -2.12
CA ALA A 68 11.16 -6.60 -2.48
C ALA A 68 9.74 -7.11 -2.17
N TYR A 69 9.14 -6.65 -1.07
CA TYR A 69 7.74 -6.89 -0.73
C TYR A 69 6.81 -6.39 -1.84
N PHE A 70 6.96 -5.13 -2.28
CA PHE A 70 6.12 -4.58 -3.35
C PHE A 70 6.43 -5.15 -4.74
N ARG A 71 7.65 -5.64 -4.99
CA ARG A 71 7.95 -6.39 -6.23
C ARG A 71 7.22 -7.73 -6.30
N ARG A 72 6.92 -8.33 -5.16
CA ARG A 72 6.14 -9.58 -5.10
C ARG A 72 4.67 -9.34 -5.44
N TRP A 73 4.15 -8.17 -5.09
CA TRP A 73 2.79 -7.75 -5.34
C TRP A 73 2.78 -6.36 -5.98
N PRO A 74 3.13 -6.25 -7.28
CA PRO A 74 3.24 -4.95 -7.94
C PRO A 74 1.91 -4.20 -7.85
N PRO A 75 1.91 -2.92 -7.44
CA PRO A 75 0.69 -2.11 -7.41
C PRO A 75 0.21 -1.80 -8.83
N PRO A 76 -1.11 -1.68 -9.04
CA PRO A 76 -1.62 -0.93 -10.18
C PRO A 76 -1.33 0.58 -10.01
N PRO A 77 -1.33 1.38 -11.10
CA PRO A 77 -0.82 2.74 -11.07
C PRO A 77 -1.47 3.65 -10.02
N GLU A 78 -2.77 3.53 -9.79
CA GLU A 78 -3.51 4.33 -8.79
C GLU A 78 -3.00 4.11 -7.35
N TRP A 79 -2.33 3.00 -7.06
CA TRP A 79 -1.75 2.69 -5.74
C TRP A 79 -0.31 3.17 -5.55
N LEU A 80 0.27 3.87 -6.54
CA LEU A 80 1.69 4.25 -6.50
C LEU A 80 2.03 5.19 -5.33
N ILE A 81 1.20 6.20 -5.01
CA ILE A 81 1.43 7.08 -3.86
C ILE A 81 1.42 6.28 -2.56
N TRP A 82 0.46 5.36 -2.39
CA TRP A 82 0.38 4.53 -1.19
C TRP A 82 1.63 3.63 -1.04
N MET A 83 2.14 3.07 -2.14
CA MET A 83 3.39 2.32 -2.15
C MET A 83 4.59 3.23 -1.80
N ILE A 84 4.65 4.45 -2.34
CA ILE A 84 5.68 5.44 -2.06
C ILE A 84 5.74 5.72 -0.54
N GLU A 85 4.59 6.05 0.06
CA GLU A 85 4.47 6.30 1.50
C GLU A 85 4.96 5.10 2.32
N ALA A 86 4.58 3.88 1.93
CA ALA A 86 4.95 2.67 2.64
C ALA A 86 6.45 2.33 2.53
N ILE A 87 7.07 2.46 1.34
CA ILE A 87 8.50 2.13 1.15
C ILE A 87 9.37 3.10 1.92
N TRP A 88 9.13 4.41 1.76
CA TRP A 88 9.98 5.47 2.28
C TRP A 88 9.51 6.02 3.63
N ASP A 89 8.48 5.42 4.24
CA ASP A 89 7.95 5.75 5.57
C ASP A 89 7.62 7.24 5.69
N LEU A 90 6.88 7.75 4.71
CA LEU A 90 6.49 9.15 4.61
C LEU A 90 5.17 9.37 5.36
N ASP A 91 5.04 10.48 6.11
CA ASP A 91 3.74 10.89 6.65
C ASP A 91 2.99 11.68 5.57
N PRO A 92 1.80 11.24 5.11
CA PRO A 92 1.03 11.95 4.09
C PRO A 92 0.70 13.40 4.47
N LYS A 93 0.74 13.75 5.76
CA LYS A 93 0.51 15.13 6.24
C LYS A 93 1.63 16.10 5.90
N ASP A 94 2.81 15.59 5.54
CA ASP A 94 3.94 16.41 5.11
C ASP A 94 3.81 16.87 3.64
N PHE A 95 2.77 16.41 2.94
CA PHE A 95 2.50 16.68 1.53
C PHE A 95 1.17 17.44 1.41
N GLU A 96 1.15 18.55 0.69
CA GLU A 96 -0.07 19.34 0.46
C GLU A 96 -0.92 18.75 -0.66
N ASN A 97 -0.28 18.13 -1.65
CA ASN A 97 -0.93 17.54 -2.81
C ASN A 97 -0.06 16.45 -3.46
N ASP A 98 -0.64 15.73 -4.42
CA ASP A 98 0.02 14.61 -5.11
C ASP A 98 1.29 15.02 -5.88
N GLU A 99 1.45 16.29 -6.28
CA GLU A 99 2.66 16.78 -6.97
C GLU A 99 3.89 16.83 -6.05
N ASP A 100 3.68 16.92 -4.73
CA ASP A 100 4.78 16.89 -3.76
C ASP A 100 5.50 15.52 -3.76
N TYR A 101 4.87 14.47 -4.32
CA TYR A 101 5.46 13.15 -4.50
C TYR A 101 6.33 13.00 -5.77
N SER A 102 6.38 14.01 -6.67
CA SER A 102 7.18 13.96 -7.91
C SER A 102 8.63 13.47 -7.73
N PRO A 103 9.37 13.85 -6.67
CA PRO A 103 10.72 13.31 -6.45
C PRO A 103 10.74 11.78 -6.26
N TYR A 104 9.72 11.21 -5.62
CA TYR A 104 9.58 9.79 -5.36
C TYR A 104 9.13 9.00 -6.59
N PHE A 105 8.34 9.60 -7.47
CA PHE A 105 7.98 8.96 -8.75
C PHE A 105 9.20 8.67 -9.64
N ARG A 106 10.27 9.48 -9.54
CA ARG A 106 11.53 9.15 -10.24
C ARG A 106 12.16 7.88 -9.70
N HIS A 107 12.02 7.62 -8.40
CA HIS A 107 12.48 6.39 -7.78
C HIS A 107 11.61 5.20 -8.18
N THR A 108 10.27 5.34 -8.19
CA THR A 108 9.36 4.26 -8.62
C THR A 108 9.59 3.86 -10.07
N GLU A 109 9.78 4.84 -10.96
CA GLU A 109 10.07 4.61 -12.38
C GLU A 109 11.40 3.87 -12.55
N ALA A 110 12.46 4.33 -11.86
CA ALA A 110 13.77 3.66 -11.88
C ALA A 110 13.73 2.23 -11.31
N LEU A 111 12.82 1.97 -10.36
CA LEU A 111 12.60 0.65 -9.76
C LEU A 111 11.70 -0.26 -10.62
N GLY A 112 11.03 0.29 -11.63
CA GLY A 112 10.14 -0.41 -12.56
C GLY A 112 8.70 -0.58 -12.06
N PHE A 113 8.24 0.24 -11.11
CA PHE A 113 6.89 0.17 -10.56
C PHE A 113 5.85 0.99 -11.36
N GLY A 114 6.29 2.07 -12.01
CA GLY A 114 5.42 3.00 -12.73
C GLY A 114 5.87 4.44 -12.56
N SER A 115 5.41 5.30 -13.45
CA SER A 115 5.74 6.73 -13.51
C SER A 115 4.64 7.60 -12.89
N GLU A 116 4.95 8.89 -12.69
CA GLU A 116 3.96 9.91 -12.31
C GLU A 116 2.84 10.06 -13.36
N ASP A 117 3.18 9.92 -14.63
CA ASP A 117 2.21 10.00 -15.72
C ASP A 117 1.23 8.82 -15.69
N ASP A 118 1.72 7.60 -15.40
CA ASP A 118 0.86 6.42 -15.25
C ASP A 118 -0.13 6.62 -14.10
N TYR A 119 0.34 7.14 -12.96
CA TYR A 119 -0.51 7.51 -11.82
C TYR A 119 -1.58 8.52 -12.25
N LYS A 120 -1.17 9.65 -12.84
CA LYS A 120 -2.08 10.72 -13.25
C LYS A 120 -3.10 10.27 -14.29
N ILE A 121 -2.77 9.33 -15.16
CA ILE A 121 -3.72 8.74 -16.11
C ILE A 121 -4.75 7.91 -15.35
N ALA A 122 -4.31 6.96 -14.52
CA ALA A 122 -5.22 6.09 -13.76
C ALA A 122 -6.17 6.88 -12.84
N MET A 123 -5.67 7.93 -12.18
CA MET A 123 -6.49 8.79 -11.32
C MET A 123 -7.56 9.58 -12.07
N ARG A 124 -7.32 9.92 -13.36
CA ARG A 124 -8.31 10.65 -14.19
C ARG A 124 -9.39 9.72 -14.75
N GLU A 125 -9.06 8.47 -15.03
CA GLU A 125 -10.02 7.49 -15.56
C GLU A 125 -11.11 7.11 -14.55
N GLU A 126 -10.93 7.35 -13.24
CA GLU A 126 -11.98 7.16 -12.22
C GLU A 126 -13.01 8.32 -12.19
N GLU A 127 -12.65 9.51 -12.69
CA GLU A 127 -13.50 10.70 -12.65
C GLU A 127 -14.53 10.78 -13.79
N GLU A 128 -14.45 9.90 -14.80
CA GLU A 128 -15.35 9.82 -15.96
C GLU A 128 -16.48 8.78 -15.81
#